data_AF-A0A4Y9XMI4-F1
#
_entry.id   AF-A0A4Y9XMI4-F1
#
_cell.length_a   1.000
_cell.length_b   1.000
_cell.length_c   1.000
_cell.angle_alpha   90.00
_cell.angle_beta   90.00
_cell.angle_gamma   90.00
#
_symmetry.space_group_name_H-M   'P 1'
#
loop_
_entity.id
_entity.type
_entity.pdbx_description
1 polymer ?
#
loop_
_entity_poly.entity_id
_entity_poly.type
_entity_poly.pdbx_seq_one_letter_code
_entity_poly.pdbx_strand_id
1 'polypeptide(L)'
;MVRPLEQVFYDATHFFSREGKDAPGLTDVIPAMDLIDKQLATGTLDHKLDPAIRVALGLGKRAINHYYNKSDESEVYRIAMVLDPRNKLQYFRDNAWPDQWIADARFLVRRAYDEDW
;
A
#
# COMPACT_ATOMS: atom_id res chain seq x y z
N MET A 1 -17.65 -12.94 -4.20
CA MET A 1 -18.54 -11.76 -4.16
C MET A 1 -17.63 -10.56 -4.12
N VAL A 2 -17.60 -9.72 -5.16
CA VAL A 2 -16.79 -8.50 -5.16
C VAL A 2 -17.40 -7.55 -4.12
N ARG A 3 -16.62 -7.11 -3.14
CA ARG A 3 -17.07 -6.09 -2.19
C ARG A 3 -17.45 -4.83 -2.97
N PRO A 4 -18.53 -4.13 -2.62
CA PRO A 4 -18.85 -2.85 -3.26
C PRO A 4 -17.62 -1.94 -3.21
N LEU A 5 -17.31 -1.25 -4.31
CA LEU A 5 -16.16 -0.34 -4.42
C LEU A 5 -16.09 0.65 -3.25
N GLU A 6 -17.24 1.14 -2.82
CA GLU A 6 -17.36 2.07 -1.69
C GLU A 6 -16.81 1.46 -0.40
N GLN A 7 -16.95 0.14 -0.21
CA GLN A 7 -16.52 -0.53 0.99
C GLN A 7 -15.00 -0.51 1.15
N VAL A 8 -14.20 -0.65 0.09
CA VAL A 8 -12.73 -0.67 0.24
C VAL A 8 -12.20 0.68 0.68
N PHE A 9 -12.74 1.77 0.13
CA PHE A 9 -12.35 3.13 0.53
C PHE A 9 -12.92 3.49 1.90
N TYR A 10 -14.13 3.05 2.22
CA TYR A 10 -14.74 3.22 3.53
C TYR A 10 -13.91 2.50 4.61
N ASP A 11 -13.57 1.22 4.40
CA ASP A 11 -12.76 0.43 5.32
C ASP A 11 -11.39 1.07 5.55
N ALA A 12 -10.73 1.51 4.47
CA ALA A 12 -9.44 2.19 4.55
C ALA A 12 -9.55 3.52 5.31
N THR A 13 -10.53 4.36 4.98
CA THR A 13 -10.76 5.64 5.65
C THR A 13 -11.02 5.42 7.14
N HIS A 14 -11.96 4.53 7.49
CA HIS A 14 -12.28 4.23 8.87
C HIS A 14 -11.06 3.67 9.62
N PHE A 15 -10.28 2.79 8.98
CA PHE A 15 -9.05 2.24 9.56
C PHE A 15 -8.05 3.36 9.89
N PHE A 16 -7.79 4.29 8.97
CA PHE A 16 -6.87 5.43 9.16
C PHE A 16 -7.41 6.55 10.03
N SER A 17 -8.72 6.60 10.27
CA SER A 17 -9.34 7.54 11.22
C SER A 17 -9.33 7.05 12.67
N ARG A 18 -8.82 5.85 12.96
CA ARG A 18 -8.73 5.35 14.35
C ARG A 18 -7.70 6.15 15.15
N GLU A 19 -8.03 6.37 16.42
CA GLU A 19 -7.19 7.09 17.37
C GLU A 19 -6.72 6.18 18.52
N GLY A 20 -5.72 6.64 19.27
CA GLY A 20 -5.21 5.95 20.45
C GLY A 20 -4.10 4.94 20.14
N LYS A 21 -3.91 3.97 21.04
CA LYS A 21 -2.77 3.04 21.02
C LYS A 21 -2.71 2.15 19.77
N ASP A 22 -3.87 1.88 19.17
CA ASP A 22 -4.01 1.01 18.00
C ASP A 22 -4.26 1.80 16.70
N ALA A 23 -4.02 3.11 16.72
CA ALA A 23 -4.07 3.95 15.53
C ALA A 23 -3.03 3.48 14.50
N PRO A 24 -3.39 3.44 13.21
CA PRO A 24 -2.44 3.02 12.19
C PRO A 24 -1.34 4.05 11.99
N GLY A 25 -0.16 3.55 11.63
CA GLY A 25 1.03 4.34 11.39
C GLY A 25 1.54 4.18 9.96
N LEU A 26 2.78 4.63 9.77
CA LEU A 26 3.48 4.56 8.48
C LEU A 26 3.58 3.14 7.92
N THR A 27 3.67 2.13 8.80
CA THR A 27 3.79 0.72 8.41
C THR A 27 2.48 0.13 7.89
N ASP A 28 1.36 0.81 8.07
CA ASP A 28 0.07 0.35 7.57
C ASP A 28 -0.30 0.95 6.20
N VAL A 29 0.43 1.99 5.76
CA VAL A 29 0.14 2.70 4.51
C VAL A 29 0.36 1.82 3.28
N ILE A 30 1.57 1.25 3.12
CA ILE A 30 1.90 0.40 1.97
C ILE A 30 0.94 -0.82 1.87
N PRO A 31 0.69 -1.58 2.96
CA PRO A 31 -0.29 -2.67 2.92
C PRO A 31 -1.70 -2.24 2.55
N ALA A 32 -2.16 -1.09 3.04
CA ALA A 32 -3.48 -0.58 2.68
C ALA A 32 -3.56 -0.19 1.19
N MET A 33 -2.52 0.45 0.67
CA MET A 33 -2.47 0.82 -0.75
C MET A 33 -2.42 -0.42 -1.66
N ASP A 34 -1.63 -1.44 -1.32
CA ASP A 34 -1.60 -2.73 -2.03
C ASP A 34 -2.97 -3.40 -2.06
N LEU A 35 -3.67 -3.39 -0.93
CA LEU A 35 -5.01 -3.96 -0.82
C LEU A 35 -6.03 -3.23 -1.68
N ILE A 36 -6.03 -1.89 -1.65
CA ILE A 36 -6.93 -1.08 -2.48
C ILE A 36 -6.60 -1.30 -3.96
N ASP A 37 -5.33 -1.22 -4.35
CA ASP A 37 -4.89 -1.41 -5.74
C ASP A 37 -5.34 -2.76 -6.30
N LYS A 38 -5.12 -3.84 -5.54
CA LYS A 38 -5.53 -5.18 -5.91
C LYS A 38 -7.05 -5.28 -6.10
N GLN A 39 -7.84 -4.68 -5.22
CA GLN A 39 -9.30 -4.71 -5.34
C GLN A 39 -9.79 -3.94 -6.56
N LEU A 40 -9.23 -2.76 -6.82
CA LEU A 40 -9.56 -1.96 -8.00
C LEU A 40 -9.19 -2.70 -9.29
N ALA A 41 -7.97 -3.24 -9.37
CA ALA A 41 -7.50 -4.01 -10.53
C ALA A 41 -8.38 -5.25 -10.79
N THR A 42 -8.72 -5.99 -9.73
CA THR A 42 -9.60 -7.16 -9.85
C THR A 42 -10.99 -6.78 -10.34
N GLY A 43 -11.57 -5.70 -9.81
CA GLY A 43 -12.90 -5.25 -10.20
C GLY A 43 -12.96 -4.71 -11.63
N THR A 44 -11.89 -4.07 -12.15
CA THR A 44 -11.84 -3.65 -13.56
C THR A 44 -11.96 -4.83 -14.52
N LEU A 45 -11.53 -6.03 -14.11
CA LEU A 45 -11.62 -7.26 -14.89
C LEU A 45 -12.91 -8.06 -14.63
N ASP A 46 -13.77 -7.64 -13.69
CA ASP A 46 -15.02 -8.36 -13.39
C ASP A 46 -16.12 -7.99 -14.38
N HIS A 47 -16.33 -8.86 -15.38
CA HIS A 47 -17.37 -8.70 -16.39
C HIS A 47 -18.81 -8.78 -15.85
N LYS A 48 -19.02 -9.12 -14.57
CA LYS A 48 -20.34 -9.07 -13.93
C LYS A 48 -20.73 -7.66 -13.49
N LEU A 49 -19.76 -6.74 -13.39
CA LEU A 49 -20.00 -5.35 -13.06
C LEU A 49 -20.43 -4.56 -14.29
N ASP A 50 -21.21 -3.51 -14.05
CA ASP A 50 -21.59 -2.56 -15.10
C ASP A 50 -20.34 -1.92 -15.75
N PRO A 51 -20.31 -1.72 -17.08
CA PRO A 51 -19.20 -1.07 -17.76
C PRO A 51 -18.78 0.27 -17.14
N ALA A 52 -19.72 1.10 -16.68
CA ALA A 52 -19.42 2.38 -16.04
C ALA A 52 -18.69 2.18 -14.70
N ILE A 53 -19.05 1.15 -13.92
CA ILE A 53 -18.37 0.80 -12.67
C ILE A 53 -16.93 0.37 -12.94
N ARG A 54 -16.70 -0.46 -13.97
CA ARG A 54 -15.32 -0.88 -14.34
C ARG A 54 -14.45 0.28 -14.77
N VAL A 55 -15.02 1.26 -15.48
CA VAL A 55 -14.32 2.50 -15.84
C VAL A 55 -14.00 3.33 -14.60
N ALA A 56 -14.95 3.47 -13.67
CA ALA A 56 -14.73 4.16 -12.40
C ALA A 56 -13.62 3.48 -11.56
N LEU A 57 -13.58 2.14 -11.53
CA LEU A 57 -12.51 1.37 -10.88
C LEU A 57 -11.14 1.65 -11.52
N GLY A 58 -11.07 1.69 -12.85
CA GLY A 58 -9.84 2.03 -13.57
C GLY A 58 -9.38 3.48 -13.32
N LEU A 59 -10.31 4.42 -13.16
CA LEU A 59 -10.01 5.80 -12.74
C LEU A 59 -9.49 5.83 -11.30
N GLY A 60 -10.15 5.14 -10.37
CA GLY A 60 -9.70 5.00 -8.98
C GLY A 60 -8.30 4.40 -8.88
N LYS A 61 -8.01 3.37 -9.69
CA LYS A 61 -6.67 2.73 -9.73
C LYS A 61 -5.60 3.72 -10.19
N ARG A 62 -5.88 4.52 -11.21
CA ARG A 62 -4.95 5.57 -11.65
C ARG A 62 -4.71 6.62 -10.56
N ALA A 63 -5.77 7.01 -9.85
CA ALA A 63 -5.66 7.96 -8.75
C ALA A 63 -4.82 7.41 -7.60
N ILE A 64 -5.04 6.17 -7.16
CA ILE A 64 -4.25 5.60 -6.07
C ILE A 64 -2.80 5.36 -6.47
N ASN A 65 -2.53 4.91 -7.71
CA ASN A 65 -1.17 4.75 -8.23
C ASN A 65 -0.38 6.07 -8.19
N HIS A 66 -1.04 7.21 -8.44
CA HIS A 66 -0.40 8.51 -8.33
C HIS A 66 0.13 8.77 -6.90
N TYR A 67 -0.67 8.45 -5.88
CA TYR A 67 -0.24 8.57 -4.48
C TYR A 67 0.72 7.46 -4.05
N TYR A 68 0.62 6.27 -4.65
CA TYR A 68 1.55 5.17 -4.40
C TYR A 68 2.96 5.58 -4.84
N ASN A 69 3.09 6.16 -6.03
CA ASN A 69 4.38 6.68 -6.49
C ASN A 69 4.94 7.76 -5.55
N LYS A 70 4.09 8.52 -4.84
CA LYS A 70 4.54 9.49 -3.84
C LYS A 70 5.04 8.85 -2.54
N SER A 71 4.53 7.68 -2.16
CA SER A 71 5.10 6.95 -1.03
C SER A 71 6.49 6.40 -1.38
N ASP A 72 6.75 6.11 -2.66
CA ASP A 72 8.08 5.74 -3.16
C ASP A 72 9.08 6.90 -3.20
N GLU A 73 8.61 8.14 -3.31
CA GLU A 73 9.45 9.35 -3.21
C GLU A 73 10.00 9.56 -1.79
N SER A 74 9.41 8.92 -0.77
CA SER A 74 9.82 9.04 0.63
C SER A 74 10.33 7.71 1.19
N GLU A 75 11.61 7.66 1.47
CA GLU A 75 12.28 6.49 2.04
C GLU A 75 11.71 6.06 3.40
N VAL A 76 11.06 6.98 4.10
CA VAL A 76 10.47 6.79 5.44
C VAL A 76 9.47 5.63 5.45
N TYR A 77 8.63 5.48 4.42
CA TYR A 77 7.66 4.38 4.37
C TYR A 77 8.35 3.01 4.28
N ARG A 78 9.39 2.90 3.44
CA ARG A 78 10.16 1.66 3.27
C ARG A 78 10.97 1.34 4.53
N ILE A 79 11.62 2.35 5.11
CA ILE A 79 12.38 2.21 6.36
C ILE A 79 11.45 1.74 7.49
N ALA A 80 10.28 2.40 7.67
CA ALA A 80 9.31 2.01 8.68
C ALA A 80 8.88 0.55 8.52
N MET A 81 8.55 0.13 7.29
CA MET A 81 8.17 -1.26 6.99
C MET A 81 9.26 -2.27 7.37
N VAL A 82 10.53 -1.96 7.08
CA VAL A 82 11.65 -2.85 7.42
C VAL A 82 11.91 -2.90 8.94
N LEU A 83 11.70 -1.79 9.64
CA LEU A 83 11.88 -1.72 11.09
C LEU A 83 10.71 -2.33 11.87
N ASP A 84 9.53 -2.51 11.27
CA ASP A 84 8.39 -3.19 11.90
C ASP A 84 8.70 -4.70 12.10
N PRO A 85 8.73 -5.20 13.35
CA PRO A 85 9.03 -6.60 13.62
C PRO A 85 8.07 -7.60 12.94
N ARG A 86 6.84 -7.17 12.63
CA ARG A 86 5.80 -7.97 11.98
C ARG A 86 6.01 -8.10 10.48
N ASN A 87 6.64 -7.10 9.85
CA ASN A 87 6.80 -7.03 8.40
C ASN A 87 8.24 -7.38 7.99
N LYS A 88 9.21 -6.56 8.43
CA LYS A 88 10.61 -6.61 8.01
C LYS A 88 10.73 -6.70 6.48
N LEU A 89 11.83 -7.28 5.98
CA LEU A 89 11.96 -7.62 4.56
C LEU A 89 11.03 -8.76 4.13
N GLN A 90 10.42 -9.49 5.07
CA GLN A 90 9.60 -10.66 4.75
C GLN A 90 8.28 -10.25 4.07
N TYR A 91 7.69 -9.14 4.51
CA TYR A 91 6.49 -8.58 3.88
C TYR A 91 6.66 -8.40 2.37
N PHE A 92 7.78 -7.83 1.92
CA PHE A 92 8.02 -7.60 0.49
C PHE A 92 8.16 -8.91 -0.29
N ARG A 93 8.80 -9.92 0.31
CA ARG A 93 8.94 -11.26 -0.29
C ARG A 93 7.58 -11.95 -0.44
N ASP A 94 6.77 -11.90 0.62
CA ASP A 94 5.45 -12.54 0.65
C ASP A 94 4.49 -11.90 -0.36
N ASN A 95 4.68 -10.62 -0.67
CA ASN A 95 3.92 -9.89 -1.69
C ASN A 95 4.59 -9.91 -3.08
N ALA A 96 5.62 -10.73 -3.28
CA ALA A 96 6.32 -10.91 -4.55
C ALA A 96 6.88 -9.60 -5.16
N TRP A 97 7.34 -8.68 -4.30
CA TRP A 97 8.03 -7.48 -4.76
C TRP A 97 9.36 -7.85 -5.42
N PRO A 98 9.85 -7.06 -6.40
CA PRO A 98 11.08 -7.39 -7.10
C PRO A 98 12.29 -7.37 -6.15
N ASP A 99 13.25 -8.28 -6.35
CA ASP A 99 14.43 -8.41 -5.49
C ASP A 99 15.23 -7.09 -5.37
N GLN A 100 15.28 -6.31 -6.46
CA GLN A 100 15.92 -4.99 -6.45
C GLN A 100 15.28 -4.06 -5.41
N TRP A 101 13.96 -4.08 -5.28
CA TRP A 101 13.23 -3.23 -4.33
C TRP A 101 13.50 -3.63 -2.88
N ILE A 102 13.64 -4.94 -2.63
CA ILE A 102 14.01 -5.47 -1.31
C ILE A 102 15.45 -5.06 -0.97
N ALA A 103 16.36 -5.13 -1.94
CA ALA A 103 17.74 -4.68 -1.79
C ALA A 103 17.81 -3.17 -1.51
N ASP A 104 17.06 -2.36 -2.25
CA ASP A 104 16.97 -0.92 -2.06
C ASP A 104 16.41 -0.59 -0.66
N ALA A 105 15.33 -1.23 -0.23
CA ALA A 105 14.77 -1.01 1.12
C ALA A 105 15.79 -1.33 2.22
N ARG A 106 16.57 -2.42 2.07
CA ARG A 106 17.65 -2.74 3.00
C ARG A 106 18.77 -1.70 2.98
N PHE A 107 19.14 -1.22 1.80
CA PHE A 107 20.15 -0.17 1.64
C PHE A 107 19.72 1.13 2.32
N LEU A 108 18.47 1.57 2.11
CA LEU A 108 17.90 2.78 2.71
C LEU A 108 17.97 2.74 4.24
N VAL A 109 17.58 1.62 4.85
CA VAL A 109 17.66 1.46 6.31
C VAL A 109 19.09 1.54 6.82
N ARG A 110 20.03 0.91 6.10
CA ARG A 110 21.44 0.94 6.51
C ARG A 110 22.01 2.35 6.36
N ARG A 111 21.70 3.04 5.26
CA ARG A 111 22.13 4.42 5.01
C ARG A 111 21.60 5.35 6.10
N ALA A 112 20.31 5.28 6.43
CA ALA A 112 19.71 6.09 7.49
C ALA A 112 20.29 5.81 8.89
N TYR A 113 20.77 4.58 9.14
CA TYR A 113 21.46 4.24 10.40
C TYR A 113 22.90 4.74 10.46
N ASP A 114 23.60 4.72 9.32
CA ASP A 114 25.00 5.17 9.20
C ASP A 114 25.12 6.69 9.00
N GLU A 115 24.03 7.38 8.67
CA GLU A 115 23.95 8.85 8.66
C GLU A 115 24.05 9.37 10.10
N ASP A 116 25.18 10.02 10.43
CA ASP A 116 25.32 10.82 11.65
C ASP A 116 24.42 12.06 11.54
N TRP A 117 23.39 12.13 12.38
CA TRP A 117 22.49 13.28 12.54
C TRP A 117 23.04 14.28 13.56
#